data_AF-A0A673LUY1-F1
#
_entry.id   AF-A0A673LUY1-F1
#
_cell.length_a   1.000
_cell.length_b   1.000
_cell.length_c   1.000
_cell.angle_alpha   90.00
_cell.angle_beta   90.00
_cell.angle_gamma   90.00
#
_symmetry.space_group_name_H-M   'P 1'
#
loop_
_entity.id
_entity.type
_entity.pdbx_description
1 polymer ?
#
loop_
_entity_poly.entity_id
_entity_poly.type
_entity_poly.pdbx_seq_one_letter_code
_entity_poly.pdbx_strand_id
1 'polypeptide(L)'
;MGCAISGSGLTPRTAESRHTEDEAPARLTPDHIQLIRESWKVIQEDIAKVGIIMFSHCASLLWCLNSVMSFIEKSVARLDQLERLETLARELGRSHFRYNAPPKYYGYVGAEFICAVRPVLKDRWTPELEQAWQTLFQYVTAIMEDGYLEEERSRRSHTLTSSKQRPDKRNTAI
;
A
#
# COMPACT_ATOMS: atom_id res chain seq x y z
N MET A 1 -48.09 -34.07 48.28
CA MET A 1 -46.80 -34.26 48.98
C MET A 1 -45.78 -34.58 47.89
N GLY A 2 -44.84 -33.74 47.47
CA GLY A 2 -44.17 -32.63 48.11
C GLY A 2 -42.68 -32.98 48.25
N CYS A 3 -41.84 -32.33 47.44
CA CYS A 3 -40.38 -32.14 47.57
C CYS A 3 -39.46 -33.36 47.38
N ALA A 4 -38.16 -33.26 47.08
CA ALA A 4 -37.26 -32.30 46.41
C ALA A 4 -35.84 -32.80 46.78
N ILE A 5 -34.89 -32.86 45.84
CA ILE A 5 -33.43 -32.64 46.02
C ILE A 5 -32.76 -32.81 44.64
N SER A 6 -32.30 -31.75 43.99
CA SER A 6 -31.03 -31.02 44.20
C SER A 6 -29.82 -31.67 43.54
N GLY A 7 -29.23 -30.91 42.61
CA GLY A 7 -27.77 -30.88 42.41
C GLY A 7 -27.25 -31.57 41.15
N SER A 8 -27.02 -30.79 40.09
CA SER A 8 -25.66 -30.46 39.64
C SER A 8 -25.75 -29.67 38.35
N GLY A 9 -25.41 -28.39 38.44
CA GLY A 9 -25.22 -27.55 37.27
C GLY A 9 -23.95 -27.97 36.53
N LEU A 10 -24.01 -27.90 35.21
CA LEU A 10 -22.86 -27.58 34.37
C LEU A 10 -23.42 -26.70 33.25
N THR A 11 -23.18 -25.40 33.38
CA THR A 11 -23.39 -24.44 32.31
C THR A 11 -22.55 -24.84 31.10
N PRO A 12 -23.03 -24.63 29.86
CA PRO A 12 -22.18 -24.72 28.71
C PRO A 12 -21.06 -23.69 28.87
N ARG A 13 -19.80 -24.14 28.85
CA ARG A 13 -18.64 -23.26 28.62
C ARG A 13 -18.83 -22.63 27.25
N THR A 14 -19.44 -21.46 27.22
CA THR A 14 -19.29 -20.51 26.12
C THR A 14 -17.79 -20.30 26.00
N ALA A 15 -17.20 -20.83 24.93
CA ALA A 15 -15.86 -20.49 24.54
C ALA A 15 -15.87 -18.98 24.33
N GLU A 16 -15.31 -18.23 25.28
CA GLU A 16 -14.84 -16.88 25.06
C GLU A 16 -13.78 -16.97 23.96
N SER A 17 -14.27 -16.88 22.73
CA SER A 17 -13.50 -16.35 21.63
C SER A 17 -13.20 -14.90 21.98
N ARG A 18 -12.12 -14.70 22.73
CA ARG A 18 -11.36 -13.47 22.73
C ARG A 18 -10.81 -13.34 21.32
N HIS A 19 -11.67 -12.87 20.41
CA HIS A 19 -11.21 -12.18 19.22
C HIS A 19 -10.37 -11.02 19.74
N THR A 20 -9.08 -11.12 19.50
CA THR A 20 -8.09 -10.07 19.72
C THR A 20 -8.60 -8.80 19.05
N GLU A 21 -9.13 -7.89 19.86
CA GLU A 21 -9.34 -6.49 19.54
C GLU A 21 -7.97 -5.80 19.45
N ASP A 22 -7.10 -6.16 18.50
CA ASP A 22 -5.89 -5.36 18.22
C ASP A 22 -5.18 -5.74 16.90
N GLU A 23 -5.90 -5.89 15.80
CA GLU A 23 -5.31 -5.58 14.48
C GLU A 23 -5.92 -4.27 14.00
N ALA A 24 -5.45 -3.18 14.60
CA ALA A 24 -5.62 -1.87 13.99
C ALA A 24 -5.05 -1.93 12.56
N PRO A 25 -5.75 -1.40 11.54
CA PRO A 25 -5.23 -1.38 10.18
C PRO A 25 -3.84 -0.76 10.18
N ALA A 26 -2.92 -1.32 9.38
CA ALA A 26 -1.51 -0.94 9.27
C ALA A 26 -1.33 0.60 9.34
N ARG A 27 -1.14 1.12 10.55
CA ARG A 27 -1.03 2.56 10.82
C ARG A 27 0.44 2.86 10.96
N LEU A 28 0.91 3.85 10.20
CA LEU A 28 2.24 4.41 10.42
C LEU A 28 2.26 5.06 11.81
N THR A 29 2.89 4.39 12.77
CA THR A 29 3.10 4.91 14.12
C THR A 29 4.27 5.91 14.13
N PRO A 30 4.36 6.79 15.14
CA PRO A 30 5.53 7.66 15.30
C PRO A 30 6.84 6.88 15.36
N ASP A 31 6.84 5.70 16.01
CA ASP A 31 8.00 4.83 16.11
C ASP A 31 8.39 4.25 14.74
N HIS A 32 7.42 3.82 13.93
CA HIS A 32 7.69 3.41 12.54
C HIS A 32 8.31 4.55 11.73
N ILE A 33 7.77 5.77 11.85
CA ILE A 33 8.27 6.95 11.15
C ILE A 33 9.73 7.21 11.55
N GLN A 34 10.06 7.14 12.84
CA GLN A 34 11.42 7.34 13.33
C GLN A 34 12.37 6.27 12.79
N LEU A 35 12.00 4.99 12.86
CA LEU A 35 12.80 3.88 12.33
C LEU A 35 13.07 4.03 10.83
N ILE A 36 12.05 4.39 10.05
CA ILE A 36 12.18 4.63 8.61
C ILE A 36 13.14 5.79 8.34
N ARG A 37 13.00 6.91 9.06
CA ARG A 37 13.86 8.09 8.83
C ARG A 37 15.32 7.83 9.18
N GLU A 38 15.59 7.18 10.30
CA GLU A 38 16.97 6.88 10.70
C GLU A 38 17.62 5.86 9.76
N SER A 39 16.89 4.80 9.37
CA SER A 39 17.40 3.84 8.38
C SER A 39 17.58 4.46 7.00
N TRP A 40 16.69 5.38 6.59
CA TRP A 40 16.79 6.07 5.30
C TRP A 40 18.08 6.88 5.16
N LYS A 41 18.56 7.53 6.23
CA LYS A 41 19.85 8.25 6.20
C LYS A 41 21.01 7.33 5.79
N VAL A 42 21.05 6.12 6.36
CA VAL A 42 22.07 5.11 6.03
C VAL A 42 21.88 4.58 4.62
N ILE A 43 20.63 4.31 4.22
CA ILE A 43 20.30 3.87 2.86
C ILE A 43 20.75 4.90 1.82
N GLN A 44 20.62 6.20 2.11
CA GLN A 44 21.00 7.28 1.19
C GLN A 44 22.52 7.33 0.95
N GLU A 45 23.35 6.99 1.93
CA GLU A 45 24.81 6.94 1.76
C GLU A 45 25.22 5.88 0.73
N ASP A 46 24.46 4.80 0.63
CA ASP A 46 24.70 3.66 -0.26
C ASP A 46 23.60 3.51 -1.35
N ILE A 47 22.97 4.62 -1.77
CA ILE A 47 21.79 4.59 -2.66
C ILE A 47 22.05 3.86 -3.99
N ALA A 48 23.26 4.03 -4.55
CA ALA A 48 23.66 3.37 -5.78
C ALA A 48 23.74 1.84 -5.61
N LYS A 49 24.21 1.38 -4.44
CA LYS A 49 24.31 -0.04 -4.11
C LYS A 49 22.93 -0.67 -3.96
N VAL A 50 22.00 0.02 -3.29
CA VAL A 50 20.59 -0.41 -3.22
C VAL A 50 20.00 -0.54 -4.62
N GLY A 51 20.22 0.45 -5.47
CA GLY A 51 19.77 0.41 -6.87
C GLY A 51 20.34 -0.77 -7.66
N ILE A 52 21.63 -1.09 -7.51
CA ILE A 52 22.27 -2.25 -8.15
C ILE A 52 21.66 -3.58 -7.66
N ILE A 53 21.37 -3.70 -6.35
CA ILE A 53 20.77 -4.92 -5.80
C ILE A 53 19.33 -5.09 -6.30
N MET A 54 18.53 -4.03 -6.30
CA MET A 54 17.18 -4.06 -6.87
C MET A 54 17.20 -4.41 -8.37
N PHE A 55 18.18 -3.90 -9.12
CA PHE A 55 18.36 -4.21 -10.54
C PHE A 55 18.74 -5.67 -10.78
N SER A 56 19.58 -6.23 -9.91
CA SER A 56 20.06 -7.62 -10.03
C SER A 56 18.93 -8.64 -9.87
N HIS A 57 17.90 -8.32 -9.08
CA HIS A 57 16.74 -9.19 -8.87
C HIS A 57 15.60 -8.94 -9.87
N CYS A 58 15.58 -7.80 -10.56
CA CYS A 58 14.54 -7.50 -11.55
C CYS A 58 15.07 -6.76 -12.79
N ALA A 59 15.63 -7.52 -13.75
CA ALA A 59 16.11 -7.01 -15.04
C ALA A 59 15.00 -6.35 -15.90
N SER A 60 13.73 -6.65 -15.62
CA SER A 60 12.56 -6.13 -16.35
C SER A 60 12.10 -4.72 -15.90
N LEU A 61 12.65 -4.19 -14.79
CA LEU A 61 12.22 -2.92 -14.17
C LEU A 61 13.17 -1.74 -14.39
N LEU A 62 14.15 -1.85 -15.30
CA LEU A 62 15.12 -0.77 -15.55
C LEU A 62 14.46 0.59 -15.88
N TRP A 63 13.26 0.56 -16.48
CA TRP A 63 12.46 1.75 -16.77
C TRP A 63 11.76 2.36 -15.54
N CYS A 64 11.52 1.59 -14.47
CA CYS A 64 10.77 2.00 -13.29
C CYS A 64 11.64 2.37 -12.08
N LEU A 65 12.90 1.89 -12.03
CA LEU A 65 13.73 1.99 -10.83
C LEU A 65 13.99 3.43 -10.38
N ASN A 66 14.34 4.33 -11.31
CA ASN A 66 14.57 5.75 -11.00
C ASN A 66 13.31 6.43 -10.44
N SER A 67 12.14 6.06 -10.95
CA SER A 67 10.86 6.62 -10.51
C SER A 67 10.45 6.10 -9.13
N VAL A 68 10.70 4.81 -8.84
CA VAL A 68 10.42 4.20 -7.54
C VAL A 68 11.30 4.81 -6.44
N MET A 69 12.61 4.91 -6.66
CA MET A 69 13.53 5.48 -5.65
C MET A 69 13.21 6.94 -5.34
N SER A 70 12.95 7.76 -6.37
CA SER A 70 12.53 9.16 -6.18
C SER A 70 11.20 9.27 -5.42
N PHE A 71 10.28 8.34 -5.65
CA PHE A 71 9.02 8.33 -4.94
C PHE A 71 9.19 7.91 -3.46
N ILE A 72 10.03 6.92 -3.17
CA ILE A 72 10.36 6.52 -1.79
C ILE A 72 11.00 7.71 -1.05
N GLU A 73 11.96 8.39 -1.66
CA GLU A 73 12.57 9.59 -1.09
C GLU A 73 11.52 10.67 -0.74
N LYS A 74 10.62 10.96 -1.70
CA LYS A 74 9.53 11.92 -1.49
C LYS A 74 8.57 11.50 -0.38
N SER A 75 8.36 10.19 -0.22
CA SER A 75 7.51 9.61 0.81
C SER A 75 8.14 9.76 2.19
N VAL A 76 9.42 9.38 2.34
CA VAL A 76 10.16 9.53 3.60
C VAL A 76 10.23 11.00 4.04
N ALA A 77 10.44 11.92 3.09
CA ALA A 77 10.47 13.36 3.36
C ALA A 77 9.13 13.94 3.84
N ARG A 78 8.01 13.21 3.70
CA ARG A 78 6.65 13.66 4.02
C ARG A 78 5.99 12.85 5.13
N LEU A 79 6.73 12.02 5.87
CA LEU A 79 6.16 11.22 6.95
C LEU A 79 5.55 12.04 8.09
N ASP A 80 5.97 13.31 8.26
CA ASP A 80 5.35 14.26 9.22
C ASP A 80 4.13 14.99 8.64
N GLN A 81 3.82 14.79 7.35
CA GLN A 81 2.77 15.48 6.59
C GLN A 81 1.97 14.45 5.79
N LEU A 82 1.37 13.49 6.51
CA LEU A 82 0.73 12.31 5.91
C LEU A 82 -0.32 12.71 4.87
N GLU A 83 -1.11 13.76 5.08
CA GLU A 83 -2.12 14.22 4.11
C GLU A 83 -1.50 14.60 2.75
N ARG A 84 -0.28 15.16 2.76
CA ARG A 84 0.46 15.48 1.53
C ARG A 84 1.02 14.22 0.88
N LEU A 85 1.45 13.24 1.67
CA LEU A 85 1.84 11.93 1.17
C LEU A 85 0.66 11.20 0.53
N GLU A 86 -0.51 11.21 1.17
CA GLU A 86 -1.73 10.61 0.63
C GLU A 86 -2.13 11.24 -0.71
N THR A 87 -2.06 12.57 -0.81
CA THR A 87 -2.34 13.30 -2.06
C THR A 87 -1.38 12.86 -3.18
N LEU A 88 -0.08 12.81 -2.88
CA LEU A 88 0.95 12.37 -3.82
C LEU A 88 0.75 10.91 -4.27
N ALA A 89 0.47 10.01 -3.33
CA ALA A 89 0.23 8.60 -3.60
C ALA A 89 -1.03 8.39 -4.45
N ARG A 90 -2.11 9.13 -4.16
CA ARG A 90 -3.36 9.05 -4.92
C ARG A 90 -3.16 9.52 -6.36
N GLU A 91 -2.44 10.62 -6.57
CA GLU A 91 -2.09 11.10 -7.92
C GLU A 91 -1.20 10.12 -8.69
N LEU A 92 -0.28 9.45 -8.00
CA LEU A 92 0.54 8.40 -8.59
C LEU A 92 -0.32 7.20 -9.02
N GLY A 93 -1.30 6.80 -8.21
CA GLY A 93 -2.29 5.78 -8.54
C GLY A 93 -3.10 6.09 -9.80
N ARG A 94 -3.62 7.31 -9.90
CA ARG A 94 -4.32 7.80 -11.11
C ARG A 94 -3.42 7.75 -12.35
N SER A 95 -2.14 8.09 -12.19
CA SER A 95 -1.15 8.02 -13.26
C SER A 95 -0.91 6.58 -13.72
N HIS A 96 -0.84 5.61 -12.79
CA HIS A 96 -0.69 4.19 -13.13
C HIS A 96 -1.86 3.66 -13.97
N PHE A 97 -3.08 4.09 -13.69
CA PHE A 97 -4.23 3.77 -14.55
C PHE A 97 -4.05 4.34 -15.96
N ARG A 98 -3.62 5.60 -16.08
CA ARG A 98 -3.36 6.23 -17.39
C ARG A 98 -2.26 5.52 -18.19
N TYR A 99 -1.25 4.98 -17.51
CA TYR A 99 -0.17 4.19 -18.11
C TYR A 99 -0.46 2.69 -18.22
N ASN A 100 -1.69 2.26 -17.91
CA ASN A 100 -2.12 0.87 -18.03
C ASN A 100 -1.29 -0.12 -17.15
N ALA A 101 -0.82 0.37 -15.99
CA ALA A 101 0.00 -0.36 -15.03
C ALA A 101 -0.86 -0.78 -13.81
N PRO A 102 -1.36 -2.03 -13.75
CA PRO A 102 -2.36 -2.42 -12.75
C PRO A 102 -1.78 -2.63 -11.33
N PRO A 103 -2.59 -2.45 -10.28
CA PRO A 103 -2.16 -2.57 -8.87
C PRO A 103 -1.54 -3.90 -8.44
N LYS A 104 -1.83 -4.98 -9.16
CA LYS A 104 -1.33 -6.34 -8.86
C LYS A 104 0.20 -6.46 -8.75
N TYR A 105 0.95 -5.47 -9.24
CA TYR A 105 2.41 -5.46 -9.18
C TYR A 105 2.99 -4.69 -7.98
N TYR A 106 2.19 -3.92 -7.24
CA TYR A 106 2.69 -3.01 -6.21
C TYR A 106 3.39 -3.74 -5.05
N GLY A 107 2.86 -4.89 -4.63
CA GLY A 107 3.43 -5.69 -3.55
C GLY A 107 4.86 -6.18 -3.82
N TYR A 108 5.21 -6.46 -5.09
CA TYR A 108 6.56 -6.87 -5.46
C TYR A 108 7.57 -5.76 -5.21
N VAL A 109 7.21 -4.50 -5.48
CA VAL A 109 8.14 -3.36 -5.33
C VAL A 109 8.58 -3.19 -3.88
N GLY A 110 7.64 -3.31 -2.92
CA GLY A 110 7.98 -3.24 -1.50
C GLY A 110 8.90 -4.37 -1.05
N ALA A 111 8.61 -5.60 -1.48
CA ALA A 111 9.44 -6.77 -1.17
C ALA A 111 10.86 -6.65 -1.75
N GLU A 112 10.98 -6.22 -3.00
CA GLU A 112 12.28 -6.02 -3.66
C GLU A 112 13.11 -4.92 -2.99
N PHE A 113 12.48 -3.81 -2.61
CA PHE A 113 13.16 -2.75 -1.87
C PHE A 113 13.67 -3.25 -0.52
N ILE A 114 12.82 -3.92 0.27
CA ILE A 114 13.16 -4.48 1.57
C ILE A 114 14.33 -5.47 1.45
N CYS A 115 14.28 -6.36 0.46
CA CYS A 115 15.34 -7.30 0.16
C CYS A 115 16.66 -6.58 -0.15
N ALA A 116 16.61 -5.49 -0.91
CA ALA A 116 17.79 -4.73 -1.32
C ALA A 116 18.42 -3.90 -0.20
N VAL A 117 17.64 -3.35 0.72
CA VAL A 117 18.17 -2.53 1.82
C VAL A 117 18.71 -3.35 2.99
N ARG A 118 18.22 -4.58 3.18
CA ARG A 118 18.68 -5.49 4.24
C ARG A 118 20.21 -5.67 4.28
N PRO A 119 20.92 -6.02 3.18
CA PRO A 119 22.38 -6.13 3.20
C PRO A 119 23.12 -4.79 3.31
N VAL A 120 22.45 -3.67 3.08
CA VAL A 120 23.02 -2.32 3.27
C VAL A 120 23.00 -1.93 4.74
N LEU A 121 21.89 -2.20 5.42
CA LEU A 121 21.71 -1.88 6.85
C LEU A 121 22.48 -2.81 7.79
N LYS A 122 22.79 -4.05 7.36
CA LYS A 122 23.61 -5.02 8.11
C LYS A 122 23.15 -5.15 9.57
N ASP A 123 23.99 -4.80 10.53
CA ASP A 123 23.73 -4.90 11.98
C ASP A 123 22.64 -3.94 12.48
N ARG A 124 22.24 -2.95 11.66
CA ARG A 124 21.12 -2.03 11.94
C ARG A 124 19.76 -2.63 11.56
N TRP A 125 19.72 -3.76 10.87
CA TRP A 125 18.48 -4.41 10.47
C TRP A 125 17.83 -5.11 11.67
N THR A 126 16.57 -4.79 11.94
CA THR A 126 15.78 -5.46 12.98
C THR A 126 14.39 -5.84 12.44
N PRO A 127 13.70 -6.81 13.07
CA PRO A 127 12.32 -7.16 12.68
C PRO A 127 11.35 -5.98 12.73
N GLU A 128 11.52 -5.07 13.70
CA GLU A 128 10.69 -3.87 13.85
C GLU A 128 10.91 -2.89 12.70
N LEU A 129 12.16 -2.76 12.24
CA LEU A 129 12.49 -1.94 11.08
C LEU A 129 11.90 -2.52 9.80
N GLU A 130 11.96 -3.84 9.63
CA GLU A 130 11.32 -4.54 8.51
C GLU A 130 9.80 -4.27 8.51
N GLN A 131 9.16 -4.43 9.66
CA GLN A 131 7.72 -4.16 9.82
C GLN A 131 7.38 -2.69 9.53
N ALA A 132 8.22 -1.74 9.95
CA ALA A 132 8.01 -0.33 9.66
C ALA A 132 8.02 -0.05 8.15
N TRP A 133 9.01 -0.58 7.41
CA TRP A 133 9.06 -0.47 5.96
C TRP A 133 7.89 -1.16 5.26
N GLN A 134 7.51 -2.37 5.69
CA GLN A 134 6.33 -3.08 5.17
C GLN A 134 5.06 -2.24 5.36
N THR A 135 4.88 -1.66 6.55
CA THR A 135 3.74 -0.81 6.89
C THR A 135 3.68 0.42 5.98
N LEU A 136 4.83 1.08 5.71
CA LEU A 136 4.89 2.22 4.79
C LEU A 136 4.46 1.82 3.37
N PHE A 137 5.01 0.74 2.83
CA PHE A 137 4.65 0.27 1.49
C PHE A 137 3.18 -0.11 1.39
N GLN A 138 2.65 -0.85 2.38
CA GLN A 138 1.23 -1.20 2.42
C GLN A 138 0.34 0.05 2.48
N TYR A 139 0.66 1.00 3.35
CA TYR A 139 -0.09 2.26 3.48
C TYR A 139 -0.14 3.03 2.16
N VAL A 140 1.01 3.25 1.52
CA VAL A 140 1.07 4.00 0.27
C VAL A 140 0.39 3.27 -0.88
N THR A 141 0.61 1.95 -1.00
CA THR A 141 0.08 1.17 -2.12
C THR A 141 -1.44 1.02 -2.05
N ALA A 142 -2.02 0.97 -0.84
CA ALA A 142 -3.47 1.06 -0.65
C ALA A 142 -4.04 2.37 -1.21
N ILE A 143 -3.40 3.51 -0.92
CA ILE A 143 -3.83 4.82 -1.44
C ILE A 143 -3.64 4.92 -2.96
N MET A 144 -2.57 4.34 -3.50
CA MET A 144 -2.37 4.25 -4.94
C MET A 144 -3.45 3.41 -5.62
N GLU A 145 -3.89 2.33 -4.99
CA GLU A 145 -5.00 1.50 -5.49
C GLU A 145 -6.31 2.29 -5.49
N ASP A 146 -6.62 3.04 -4.42
CA ASP A 146 -7.78 3.94 -4.38
C ASP A 146 -7.74 4.95 -5.54
N GLY A 147 -6.60 5.62 -5.74
CA GLY A 147 -6.39 6.58 -6.82
C GLY A 147 -6.55 5.94 -8.21
N TYR A 148 -6.07 4.70 -8.39
CA TYR A 148 -6.24 3.94 -9.62
C TYR A 148 -7.73 3.66 -9.90
N LEU A 149 -8.47 3.17 -8.91
CA LEU A 149 -9.89 2.82 -9.02
C LEU A 149 -10.80 4.05 -9.20
N GLU A 150 -10.45 5.19 -8.60
CA GLU A 150 -11.10 6.47 -8.86
C GLU A 150 -11.02 6.87 -10.34
N GLU A 151 -9.81 6.82 -10.91
CA GLU A 151 -9.58 7.17 -12.31
C GLU A 151 -10.29 6.19 -13.26
N GLU A 152 -10.27 4.90 -12.94
CA GLU A 152 -11.02 3.88 -13.69
C GLU A 152 -12.52 4.18 -13.74
N ARG A 153 -13.12 4.44 -12.56
CA ARG A 153 -14.55 4.77 -12.46
C ARG A 153 -14.88 6.03 -13.24
N SER A 154 -14.04 7.06 -13.14
CA SER A 154 -14.21 8.32 -13.87
C SER A 154 -14.21 8.11 -15.39
N ARG A 155 -13.23 7.37 -15.94
CA ARG A 155 -13.18 7.05 -17.37
C ARG A 155 -14.36 6.21 -17.83
N ARG A 156 -14.77 5.22 -17.04
CA ARG A 156 -15.92 4.37 -17.36
C ARG A 156 -17.20 5.20 -17.43
N SER A 157 -17.42 6.11 -16.47
CA SER A 157 -18.55 7.03 -16.45
C SER A 157 -18.58 7.95 -17.68
N HIS A 158 -17.45 8.58 -18.04
CA HIS A 158 -17.34 9.44 -19.23
C HIS A 158 -17.64 8.71 -20.55
N THR A 159 -17.24 7.45 -20.64
CA THR A 159 -17.50 6.63 -21.84
C THR A 159 -19.01 6.36 -22.01
N LEU A 160 -19.71 6.10 -20.90
CA LEU A 160 -21.15 5.83 -20.90
C LEU A 160 -21.98 7.08 -21.19
N THR A 161 -21.58 8.25 -20.68
CA THR A 161 -22.27 9.53 -20.94
C THR A 161 -22.09 9.99 -22.39
N SER A 162 -20.88 9.85 -22.96
CA SER A 162 -20.60 10.20 -24.35
C SER A 162 -21.39 9.34 -25.36
N SER A 163 -21.54 8.04 -25.08
CA SER A 163 -22.32 7.12 -25.93
C SER A 163 -23.81 7.47 -25.99
N LYS A 164 -24.38 8.03 -24.92
CA LYS A 164 -25.81 8.39 -24.81
C LYS A 164 -26.19 9.68 -25.55
N GLN A 165 -25.20 10.47 -26.00
CA GLN A 165 -25.40 11.80 -26.58
C GLN A 165 -25.26 11.84 -28.11
N ARG A 166 -25.12 10.70 -28.80
CA ARG A 166 -25.15 10.66 -30.29
C ARG A 166 -26.57 10.98 -30.77
N PRO A 167 -26.82 12.10 -31.47
CA PRO A 167 -28.13 12.37 -32.05
C PRO A 167 -28.36 11.45 -33.26
N ASP A 168 -29.53 10.83 -33.31
CA ASP A 168 -30.01 10.02 -34.43
C ASP A 168 -30.18 10.93 -35.67
N LYS A 169 -29.20 10.91 -36.58
CA LYS A 169 -29.34 11.52 -37.91
C LYS A 169 -30.16 10.58 -38.79
N ARG A 170 -31.45 10.48 -38.49
CA ARG A 170 -32.44 9.86 -39.36
C ARG A 170 -33.59 10.84 -39.55
N ASN A 171 -33.41 11.76 -40.49
CA ASN A 171 -34.47 12.35 -41.32
C ASN A 171 -33.92 13.53 -42.12
N THR A 172 -33.42 13.25 -43.32
CA THR A 172 -33.58 14.15 -44.47
C THR A 172 -33.24 13.36 -45.73
N ALA A 173 -34.25 12.67 -46.27
CA ALA A 173 -34.23 12.23 -47.65
C ALA A 173 -35.60 12.58 -48.25
N ILE A 174 -35.54 13.68 -49.03
CA ILE A 174 -36.29 14.06 -50.25
C ILE A 174 -37.79 13.79 -50.25
#